data_AF-A0A2W4R629-F1
#
_entry.id   AF-A0A2W4R629-F1
#
_cell.length_a   1.000
_cell.length_b   1.000
_cell.length_c   1.000
_cell.angle_alpha   90.00
_cell.angle_beta   90.00
_cell.angle_gamma   90.00
#
_symmetry.space_group_name_H-M   'P 1'
#
loop_
_entity.id
_entity.type
_entity.pdbx_description
1 polymer ?
#
loop_
_entity_poly.entity_id
_entity_poly.type
_entity_poly.pdbx_seq_one_letter_code
_entity_poly.pdbx_strand_id
1 'polypeptide(L)'
;MHPQLQELHQDHVNLAKVLRLLEKQLADLQSGEHIDLEVLSEIVDYVQTYPDRVHHKREDIIFSVYLERSSTSRDLVERLMEEHTLLLDKTRNLYVHIEQWRQDSPVPRGRMVSIIADYLLMQWDHLNLEESSVLELLHQELTPADWARIEATMPLSNDPLFGDKVLQRFENILGQLSGY
;
A
#
# COMPACT_ATOMS: atom_id res chain seq x y z
N MET A 1 13.47 -10.01 14.75
CA MET A 1 12.53 -9.95 13.62
C MET A 1 13.08 -10.74 12.45
N HIS A 2 12.27 -11.61 11.84
CA HIS A 2 12.63 -12.43 10.67
C HIS A 2 12.84 -11.54 9.42
N PRO A 3 13.73 -11.88 8.46
CA PRO A 3 13.99 -11.05 7.27
C PRO A 3 12.73 -10.71 6.45
N GLN A 4 11.79 -11.66 6.31
CA GLN A 4 10.51 -11.41 5.62
C GLN A 4 9.70 -10.27 6.26
N LEU A 5 9.66 -10.22 7.61
CA LEU A 5 8.95 -9.15 8.32
C LEU A 5 9.70 -7.82 8.25
N GLN A 6 11.03 -7.84 8.17
CA GLN A 6 11.84 -6.64 7.95
C GLN A 6 11.58 -6.04 6.57
N GLU A 7 11.39 -6.88 5.56
CA GLU A 7 11.08 -6.43 4.21
C GLU A 7 9.67 -5.84 4.13
N LEU A 8 8.66 -6.48 4.74
CA LEU A 8 7.31 -5.91 4.83
C LEU A 8 7.31 -4.55 5.55
N HIS A 9 8.01 -4.45 6.69
CA HIS A 9 8.18 -3.18 7.37
C HIS A 9 8.82 -2.11 6.47
N GLN A 10 9.81 -2.50 5.66
CA GLN A 10 10.45 -1.59 4.72
C GLN A 10 9.50 -1.15 3.59
N ASP A 11 8.65 -2.07 3.10
CA ASP A 11 7.56 -1.76 2.16
C ASP A 11 6.60 -0.73 2.78
N HIS A 12 6.19 -0.90 4.05
CA HIS A 12 5.33 0.04 4.77
C HIS A 12 5.96 1.42 4.92
N VAL A 13 7.24 1.49 5.28
CA VAL A 13 8.00 2.75 5.37
C VAL A 13 8.02 3.47 4.02
N ASN A 14 8.15 2.73 2.93
CA ASN A 14 8.16 3.27 1.57
C ASN A 14 6.76 3.73 1.13
N LEU A 15 5.74 2.91 1.36
CA LEU A 15 4.35 3.26 1.09
C LEU A 15 3.93 4.51 1.88
N ALA A 16 4.29 4.61 3.16
CA ALA A 16 4.04 5.79 3.99
C ALA A 16 4.59 7.10 3.39
N LYS A 17 5.74 7.06 2.69
CA LYS A 17 6.27 8.24 1.98
C LYS A 17 5.36 8.65 0.82
N VAL A 18 4.88 7.67 0.06
CA VAL A 18 3.96 7.87 -1.07
C VAL A 18 2.60 8.39 -0.58
N LEU A 19 2.07 7.86 0.53
CA LEU A 19 0.82 8.33 1.12
C LEU A 19 0.91 9.78 1.60
N ARG A 20 2.05 10.22 2.14
CA ARG A 20 2.27 11.64 2.50
C ARG A 20 2.27 12.56 1.29
N LEU A 21 2.76 12.11 0.14
CA LEU A 21 2.62 12.86 -1.11
C LEU A 21 1.15 12.97 -1.53
N LEU A 22 0.38 11.88 -1.38
CA LEU A 22 -1.05 11.90 -1.67
C LEU A 22 -1.83 12.81 -0.71
N GLU A 23 -1.47 12.86 0.57
CA GLU A 23 -2.02 13.81 1.55
C GLU A 23 -1.77 15.27 1.15
N LYS A 24 -0.57 15.56 0.64
CA LYS A 24 -0.25 16.89 0.09
C LYS A 24 -1.15 17.23 -1.09
N GLN A 25 -1.29 16.32 -2.06
CA GLN A 25 -2.21 16.51 -3.20
C GLN A 25 -3.66 16.71 -2.75
N LEU A 26 -4.11 16.00 -1.70
CA LEU A 26 -5.44 16.19 -1.11
C LEU A 26 -5.59 17.58 -0.49
N ALA A 27 -4.60 18.06 0.25
CA ALA A 27 -4.63 19.39 0.86
C ALA A 27 -4.68 20.50 -0.20
N ASP A 28 -3.87 20.39 -1.25
CA ASP A 28 -3.85 21.32 -2.39
C ASP A 28 -5.22 21.32 -3.10
N LEU A 29 -5.82 20.13 -3.27
CA LEU A 29 -7.14 19.99 -3.87
C LEU A 29 -8.24 20.68 -3.05
N GLN A 30 -8.21 20.51 -1.73
CA GLN A 30 -9.16 21.08 -0.78
C GLN A 30 -9.05 22.61 -0.68
N SER A 31 -7.84 23.15 -0.78
CA SER A 31 -7.56 24.59 -0.65
C SER A 31 -7.89 25.39 -1.90
N GLY A 32 -8.21 24.74 -3.02
CA GLY A 32 -8.44 25.42 -4.29
C GLY A 32 -7.22 25.46 -5.19
N GLU A 33 -6.07 24.99 -4.72
CA GLU A 33 -4.78 25.06 -5.40
C GLU A 33 -4.67 24.04 -6.55
N HIS A 34 -3.59 24.19 -7.32
CA HIS A 34 -3.29 23.33 -8.45
C HIS A 34 -2.71 22.00 -7.96
N ILE A 35 -3.29 20.89 -8.43
CA ILE A 35 -2.77 19.55 -8.18
C ILE A 35 -1.86 19.09 -9.32
N ASP A 36 -0.86 18.28 -9.00
CA ASP A 36 0.02 17.67 -9.99
C ASP A 36 -0.58 16.32 -10.41
N LEU A 37 -1.26 16.31 -11.57
CA LEU A 37 -1.96 15.12 -12.07
C LEU A 37 -1.00 14.00 -12.44
N GLU A 38 0.20 14.32 -12.91
CA GLU A 38 1.26 13.36 -13.19
C GLU A 38 1.71 12.66 -11.90
N VAL A 39 2.01 13.43 -10.84
CA VAL A 39 2.32 12.87 -9.51
C VAL A 39 1.17 12.01 -8.98
N LEU A 40 -0.08 12.47 -9.11
CA LEU A 40 -1.24 11.72 -8.65
C LEU A 40 -1.42 10.40 -9.42
N SER A 41 -1.21 10.40 -10.74
CA SER A 41 -1.23 9.19 -11.57
C SER A 41 -0.11 8.22 -11.20
N GLU A 42 1.11 8.72 -10.97
CA GLU A 42 2.27 7.90 -10.57
C GLU A 42 2.08 7.27 -9.19
N ILE A 43 1.50 8.00 -8.23
CA ILE A 43 1.12 7.46 -6.91
C ILE A 43 0.21 6.25 -7.07
N VAL A 44 -0.86 6.39 -7.87
CA VAL A 44 -1.85 5.31 -8.04
C VAL A 44 -1.28 4.14 -8.84
N ASP A 45 -0.44 4.39 -9.85
CA ASP A 45 0.29 3.32 -10.54
C ASP A 45 1.22 2.56 -9.59
N TYR A 46 1.96 3.27 -8.74
CA TYR A 46 2.82 2.64 -7.74
C TYR A 46 2.02 1.73 -6.80
N VAL A 47 0.96 2.27 -6.16
CA VAL A 47 0.09 1.51 -5.25
C VAL A 47 -0.48 0.27 -5.92
N GLN A 48 -1.03 0.42 -7.14
CA GLN A 48 -1.69 -0.67 -7.83
C GLN A 48 -0.72 -1.76 -8.30
N THR A 49 0.54 -1.40 -8.59
CA THR A 49 1.52 -2.34 -9.14
C THR A 49 2.34 -3.05 -8.09
N TYR A 50 2.64 -2.40 -6.95
CA TYR A 50 3.48 -2.97 -5.91
C TYR A 50 2.72 -3.27 -4.59
N PRO A 51 2.24 -2.30 -3.79
CA PRO A 51 1.42 -2.57 -2.60
C PRO A 51 0.29 -3.60 -2.83
N ASP A 52 -0.62 -3.32 -3.76
CA ASP A 52 -1.83 -4.11 -3.96
C ASP A 52 -1.58 -5.52 -4.52
N ARG A 53 -0.48 -5.72 -5.26
CA ARG A 53 -0.29 -6.92 -6.09
C ARG A 53 0.92 -7.76 -5.73
N VAL A 54 1.87 -7.18 -5.02
CA VAL A 54 3.10 -7.83 -4.59
C VAL A 54 3.12 -7.91 -3.08
N HIS A 55 3.09 -6.77 -2.40
CA HIS A 55 3.22 -6.68 -0.96
C HIS A 55 2.07 -7.40 -0.24
N HIS A 56 0.81 -7.03 -0.49
CA HIS A 56 -0.34 -7.71 0.14
C HIS A 56 -0.39 -9.22 -0.16
N LYS A 57 0.10 -9.66 -1.33
CA LYS A 57 0.17 -11.11 -1.62
C LYS A 57 1.18 -11.84 -0.76
N ARG A 58 2.29 -11.19 -0.40
CA ARG A 58 3.29 -11.76 0.51
C ARG A 58 2.72 -11.87 1.92
N GLU A 59 1.99 -10.85 2.34
CA GLU A 59 1.25 -10.88 3.61
C GLU A 59 0.21 -11.97 3.64
N ASP A 60 -0.62 -12.08 2.59
CA ASP A 60 -1.62 -13.15 2.48
C ASP A 60 -1.00 -14.56 2.60
N ILE A 61 0.21 -14.78 2.05
CA ILE A 61 0.94 -16.05 2.19
C ILE A 61 1.34 -16.27 3.66
N ILE A 62 1.90 -15.25 4.32
CA ILE A 62 2.33 -15.33 5.73
C ILE A 62 1.12 -15.55 6.64
N PHE A 63 0.06 -14.76 6.44
CA PHE A 63 -1.20 -14.82 7.18
C PHE A 63 -1.88 -16.19 7.00
N SER A 64 -1.89 -16.74 5.78
CA SER A 64 -2.44 -18.09 5.54
C SER A 64 -1.70 -19.17 6.35
N VAL A 65 -0.37 -19.14 6.35
CA VAL A 65 0.42 -20.10 7.15
C VAL A 65 0.18 -19.89 8.65
N TYR A 66 0.09 -18.64 9.11
CA TYR A 66 -0.24 -18.34 10.50
C TYR A 66 -1.62 -18.88 10.91
N LEU A 67 -2.65 -18.69 10.07
CA LEU A 67 -4.03 -19.12 10.32
C LEU A 67 -4.23 -20.64 10.32
N GLU A 68 -3.34 -21.40 9.67
CA GLU A 68 -3.29 -22.86 9.77
C GLU A 68 -2.67 -23.33 11.09
N ARG A 69 -1.78 -22.52 11.67
CA ARG A 69 -1.01 -22.85 12.86
C ARG A 69 -1.71 -22.45 14.16
N SER A 70 -2.28 -21.24 14.19
CA SER A 70 -2.78 -20.62 15.42
C SER A 70 -4.18 -20.03 15.23
N SER A 71 -4.97 -20.06 16.30
CA SER A 71 -6.26 -19.34 16.39
C SER A 71 -6.14 -18.01 17.14
N THR A 72 -4.97 -17.69 17.71
CA THR A 72 -4.75 -16.42 18.41
C THR A 72 -4.93 -15.26 17.43
N SER A 73 -5.77 -14.29 17.77
CA SER A 73 -6.05 -13.11 16.92
C SER A 73 -6.49 -13.47 15.49
N ARG A 74 -7.16 -14.62 15.30
CA ARG A 74 -7.66 -15.07 13.99
C ARG A 74 -8.53 -14.02 13.31
N ASP A 75 -9.53 -13.50 14.02
CA ASP A 75 -10.46 -12.49 13.49
C ASP A 75 -9.73 -11.23 12.99
N LEU A 76 -8.63 -10.86 13.66
CA LEU A 76 -7.80 -9.72 13.28
C LEU A 76 -7.06 -9.99 11.96
N VAL A 77 -6.43 -11.16 11.83
CA VAL A 77 -5.69 -11.54 10.62
C VAL A 77 -6.63 -11.75 9.43
N GLU A 78 -7.78 -12.41 9.65
CA GLU A 78 -8.79 -12.57 8.61
C GLU A 78 -9.35 -11.21 8.15
N ARG A 79 -9.56 -10.28 9.09
CA ARG A 79 -9.94 -8.89 8.75
C ARG A 79 -8.90 -8.19 7.87
N LEU A 80 -7.60 -8.30 8.15
CA LEU A 80 -6.56 -7.66 7.31
C LEU A 80 -6.58 -8.21 5.88
N MET A 81 -6.76 -9.52 5.71
CA MET A 81 -6.90 -10.14 4.38
C MET A 81 -8.14 -9.62 3.63
N GLU A 82 -9.25 -9.38 4.33
CA GLU A 82 -10.42 -8.73 3.75
C GLU A 82 -10.13 -7.27 3.35
N GLU A 83 -9.40 -6.53 4.20
CA GLU A 83 -8.97 -5.16 3.94
C GLU A 83 -8.08 -5.06 2.69
N HIS A 84 -7.22 -6.04 2.38
CA HIS A 84 -6.45 -6.07 1.12
C HIS A 84 -7.36 -6.01 -0.11
N THR A 85 -8.50 -6.72 -0.08
CA THR A 85 -9.46 -6.73 -1.19
C THR A 85 -10.17 -5.37 -1.33
N LEU A 86 -10.52 -4.77 -0.19
CA LEU A 86 -11.16 -3.46 -0.15
C LEU A 86 -10.22 -2.33 -0.60
N LEU A 87 -8.94 -2.39 -0.21
CA LEU A 87 -7.91 -1.46 -0.66
C LEU A 87 -7.72 -1.54 -2.17
N LEU A 88 -7.63 -2.75 -2.74
CA LEU A 88 -7.55 -2.95 -4.18
C LEU A 88 -8.72 -2.29 -4.93
N ASP A 89 -9.94 -2.39 -4.42
CA ASP A 89 -11.11 -1.75 -5.01
C ASP A 89 -11.10 -0.22 -4.87
N LYS A 90 -10.59 0.31 -3.75
CA LYS A 90 -10.39 1.76 -3.58
C LYS A 90 -9.29 2.29 -4.51
N THR A 91 -8.19 1.58 -4.70
CA THR A 91 -7.14 1.94 -5.66
C THR A 91 -7.70 1.98 -7.09
N ARG A 92 -8.51 0.98 -7.47
CA ARG A 92 -9.20 0.98 -8.77
C ARG A 92 -10.14 2.18 -8.92
N ASN A 93 -10.87 2.52 -7.87
CA ASN A 93 -11.77 3.68 -7.86
C ASN A 93 -11.01 5.00 -8.05
N LEU A 94 -9.87 5.15 -7.37
CA LEU A 94 -8.95 6.29 -7.56
C LEU A 94 -8.48 6.37 -9.01
N TYR A 95 -7.94 5.29 -9.55
CA TYR A 95 -7.44 5.21 -10.93
C TYR A 95 -8.50 5.67 -11.94
N VAL A 96 -9.72 5.13 -11.85
CA VAL A 96 -10.81 5.47 -12.78
C VAL A 96 -11.13 6.97 -12.76
N HIS A 97 -11.18 7.59 -11.58
CA HIS A 97 -11.55 9.00 -11.48
C HIS A 97 -10.40 9.93 -11.86
N ILE A 98 -9.15 9.54 -11.63
CA ILE A 98 -7.97 10.27 -12.12
C ILE A 98 -7.96 10.26 -13.65
N GLU A 99 -8.19 9.10 -14.28
CA GLU A 99 -8.25 9.01 -15.74
C GLU A 99 -9.40 9.81 -16.34
N GLN A 100 -10.57 9.83 -15.70
CA GLN A 100 -11.67 10.72 -16.10
C GLN A 100 -11.25 12.19 -16.05
N TRP A 101 -10.57 12.60 -14.99
CA TRP A 101 -10.11 13.97 -14.83
C TRP A 101 -9.08 14.35 -15.90
N ARG A 102 -8.13 13.45 -16.21
CA ARG A 102 -7.15 13.65 -17.29
C ARG A 102 -7.79 13.76 -18.68
N GLN A 103 -8.97 13.20 -18.87
CA GLN A 103 -9.75 13.27 -20.12
C GLN A 103 -10.73 14.46 -20.14
N ASP A 104 -10.56 15.45 -19.26
CA ASP A 104 -11.46 16.60 -19.09
C ASP A 104 -12.94 16.20 -18.86
N SER A 105 -13.18 14.98 -18.37
CA SER A 105 -14.52 14.56 -17.99
C SER A 105 -14.95 15.27 -16.70
N PRO A 106 -16.23 15.67 -16.58
CA PRO A 106 -16.70 16.41 -15.42
C PRO A 106 -16.69 15.53 -14.16
N VAL A 107 -15.61 15.59 -13.39
CA VAL A 107 -15.51 15.02 -12.05
C VAL A 107 -15.63 16.17 -11.03
N PRO A 108 -16.68 16.20 -10.19
CA PRO A 108 -16.79 17.22 -9.16
C PRO A 108 -15.58 17.16 -8.21
N ARG A 109 -14.92 18.30 -7.97
CA ARG A 109 -13.79 18.40 -7.02
C ARG A 109 -14.07 17.72 -5.68
N GLY A 110 -15.25 17.97 -5.10
CA GLY A 110 -15.66 17.36 -3.83
C GLY A 110 -15.74 15.82 -3.87
N ARG A 111 -16.01 15.23 -5.04
CA ARG A 111 -15.96 13.77 -5.21
C ARG A 111 -14.52 13.27 -5.16
N MET A 112 -13.57 13.93 -5.84
CA MET A 112 -12.16 13.55 -5.76
C MET A 112 -11.59 13.68 -4.35
N VAL A 113 -11.94 14.76 -3.64
CA VAL A 113 -11.57 14.94 -2.24
C VAL A 113 -12.04 13.77 -1.39
N SER A 114 -13.32 13.36 -1.52
CA SER A 114 -13.86 12.21 -0.77
C SER A 114 -13.11 10.92 -1.11
N ILE A 115 -12.90 10.62 -2.39
CA ILE A 115 -12.27 9.37 -2.81
C ILE A 115 -10.82 9.27 -2.28
N ILE A 116 -10.05 10.35 -2.38
CA ILE A 116 -8.66 10.37 -1.89
C ILE A 116 -8.63 10.28 -0.35
N ALA A 117 -9.49 11.03 0.35
CA ALA A 117 -9.56 10.98 1.81
C ALA A 117 -9.98 9.59 2.32
N ASP A 118 -10.98 8.97 1.69
CA ASP A 118 -11.48 7.64 2.05
C ASP A 118 -10.47 6.53 1.76
N TYR A 119 -9.58 6.72 0.79
CA TYR A 119 -8.46 5.80 0.53
C TYR A 119 -7.36 5.98 1.57
N LEU A 120 -6.92 7.22 1.82
CA LEU A 120 -5.87 7.54 2.79
C LEU A 120 -6.22 7.05 4.20
N LEU A 121 -7.46 7.29 4.65
CA LEU A 121 -7.91 6.83 5.96
C LEU A 121 -7.78 5.31 6.10
N MET A 122 -8.30 4.57 5.11
CA MET A 122 -8.25 3.10 5.16
C MET A 122 -6.81 2.57 5.09
N GLN A 123 -5.98 3.12 4.21
CA GLN A 123 -4.60 2.66 4.06
C GLN A 123 -3.77 2.93 5.33
N TRP A 124 -3.94 4.08 5.97
CA TRP A 124 -3.26 4.36 7.23
C TRP A 124 -3.75 3.49 8.38
N ASP A 125 -5.06 3.29 8.51
CA ASP A 125 -5.61 2.41 9.55
C ASP A 125 -5.11 0.97 9.38
N HIS A 126 -5.03 0.49 8.13
CA HIS A 126 -4.49 -0.82 7.77
C HIS A 126 -3.01 -0.96 8.17
N LEU A 127 -2.15 -0.06 7.68
CA LEU A 127 -0.71 -0.08 8.00
C LEU A 127 -0.44 0.02 9.51
N ASN A 128 -1.19 0.87 10.21
CA ASN A 128 -1.04 1.02 11.65
C ASN A 128 -1.41 -0.27 12.40
N LEU A 129 -2.42 -1.00 11.93
CA LEU A 129 -2.86 -2.24 12.55
C LEU A 129 -1.83 -3.36 12.35
N GLU A 130 -1.25 -3.44 11.16
CA GLU A 130 -0.19 -4.40 10.84
C GLU A 130 1.05 -4.15 11.69
N GLU A 131 1.57 -2.92 11.66
CA GLU A 131 2.80 -2.53 12.36
C GLU A 131 2.67 -2.64 13.89
N SER A 132 1.55 -2.18 14.45
CA SER A 132 1.39 -2.13 15.92
C SER A 132 1.01 -3.45 16.55
N SER A 133 0.50 -4.41 15.76
CA SER A 133 -0.11 -5.63 16.29
C SER A 133 0.33 -6.89 15.55
N VAL A 134 0.10 -6.97 14.23
CA VAL A 134 0.22 -8.25 13.50
C VAL A 134 1.67 -8.63 13.20
N LEU A 135 2.55 -7.70 12.85
CA LEU A 135 3.95 -8.03 12.60
C LEU A 135 4.65 -8.58 13.85
N GLU A 136 4.39 -8.00 15.02
CA GLU A 136 4.96 -8.51 16.28
C GLU A 136 4.35 -9.86 16.68
N LEU A 137 3.04 -10.05 16.47
CA LEU A 137 2.38 -11.35 16.66
C LEU A 137 3.05 -12.44 15.82
N LEU A 138 3.24 -12.19 14.52
CA LEU A 138 3.88 -13.14 13.60
C LEU A 138 5.33 -13.44 13.99
N HIS A 139 6.07 -12.42 14.45
CA HIS A 139 7.43 -12.57 14.92
C HIS A 139 7.54 -13.50 16.14
N GLN A 140 6.57 -13.43 17.06
CA GLN A 140 6.55 -14.24 18.28
C GLN A 140 6.05 -15.67 18.03
N GLU A 141 5.08 -15.85 17.14
CA GLU A 141 4.33 -17.11 17.01
C GLU A 141 4.86 -18.03 15.91
N LEU A 142 5.41 -17.51 14.81
CA LEU A 142 5.88 -18.33 13.69
C LEU A 142 7.24 -18.97 13.99
N THR A 143 7.35 -20.27 13.71
CA THR A 143 8.58 -21.04 13.94
C THR A 143 9.47 -21.09 12.71
N PRO A 144 10.75 -21.50 12.85
CA PRO A 144 11.63 -21.69 11.70
C PRO A 144 11.07 -22.62 10.61
N ALA A 145 10.27 -23.63 10.98
CA ALA A 145 9.64 -24.53 10.01
C ALA A 145 8.53 -23.82 9.21
N ASP A 146 7.77 -22.94 9.85
CA ASP A 146 6.74 -22.14 9.19
C ASP A 146 7.38 -21.15 8.21
N TRP A 147 8.46 -20.48 8.64
CA TRP A 147 9.24 -19.58 7.79
C TRP A 147 9.82 -20.27 6.57
N ALA A 148 10.39 -21.48 6.73
CA ALA A 148 10.89 -22.25 5.60
C ALA A 148 9.78 -22.60 4.59
N ARG A 149 8.56 -22.88 5.04
CA ARG A 149 7.40 -23.12 4.17
C ARG A 149 6.96 -21.85 3.45
N ILE A 150 6.90 -20.72 4.15
CA ILE A 150 6.56 -19.40 3.60
C ILE A 150 7.54 -19.06 2.47
N GLU A 151 8.84 -19.13 2.74
CA GLU A 151 9.90 -18.78 1.79
C GLU A 151 9.90 -19.66 0.54
N ALA A 152 9.55 -20.94 0.66
CA ALA A 152 9.43 -21.85 -0.48
C ALA A 152 8.34 -21.45 -1.49
N THR A 153 7.38 -20.62 -1.07
CA THR A 153 6.24 -20.16 -1.90
C THR A 153 6.28 -18.67 -2.21
N MET A 154 7.23 -17.92 -1.63
CA MET A 154 7.26 -16.47 -1.74
C MET A 154 7.67 -16.05 -3.16
N PRO A 155 6.90 -15.15 -3.82
CA PRO A 155 7.29 -14.64 -5.12
C PRO A 155 8.53 -13.75 -5.01
N LEU A 156 9.41 -13.83 -6.02
CA LEU A 156 10.44 -12.82 -6.21
C LEU A 156 9.80 -11.57 -6.82
N SER A 157 10.03 -10.42 -6.22
CA SER A 157 9.64 -9.13 -6.77
C SER A 157 10.57 -8.03 -6.26
N ASN A 158 10.72 -6.98 -7.06
CA ASN A 158 11.45 -5.78 -6.66
C ASN A 158 10.48 -4.60 -6.63
N ASP A 159 10.62 -3.77 -5.60
CA ASP A 159 9.96 -2.47 -5.53
C ASP A 159 10.37 -1.62 -6.74
N PRO A 160 9.42 -1.19 -7.60
CA PRO A 160 9.74 -0.48 -8.83
C PRO A 160 10.06 1.01 -8.61
N LEU A 161 9.89 1.52 -7.38
CA LEU A 161 10.16 2.89 -6.98
C LEU A 161 11.37 3.01 -6.04
N PHE A 162 11.50 2.09 -5.09
CA PHE A 162 12.54 2.14 -4.05
C PHE A 162 13.55 0.99 -4.12
N GLY A 163 13.38 0.04 -5.06
CA GLY A 163 14.33 -1.05 -5.28
C GLY A 163 15.52 -0.66 -6.15
N ASP A 164 16.38 -1.65 -6.44
CA ASP A 164 17.65 -1.45 -7.18
C ASP A 164 17.48 -0.82 -8.56
N LYS A 165 16.33 -1.05 -9.20
CA LYS A 165 16.01 -0.54 -10.53
C LYS A 165 14.71 0.25 -10.49
N VAL A 166 14.86 1.53 -10.20
CA VAL A 166 13.74 2.46 -10.24
C VAL A 166 13.26 2.66 -11.69
N LEU A 167 11.96 2.51 -11.92
CA LEU A 167 11.37 2.69 -13.24
C LEU A 167 11.22 4.18 -13.57
N GLN A 168 11.57 4.55 -14.80
CA GLN A 168 11.52 5.95 -15.28
C GLN A 168 10.14 6.59 -15.10
N ARG A 169 9.06 5.80 -15.20
CA ARG A 169 7.69 6.28 -15.05
C ARG A 169 7.34 6.80 -13.64
N PHE A 170 8.26 6.75 -12.69
CA PHE A 170 8.12 7.28 -11.34
C PHE A 170 9.04 8.48 -11.06
N GLU A 171 9.54 9.14 -12.11
CA GLU A 171 10.49 10.24 -11.96
C GLU A 171 9.89 11.46 -11.23
N ASN A 172 8.59 11.72 -11.39
CA ASN A 172 7.95 12.87 -10.74
C ASN A 172 7.81 12.65 -9.23
N ILE A 173 7.35 11.46 -8.81
CA ILE A 173 7.29 11.13 -7.38
C ILE A 173 8.69 11.07 -6.76
N LEU A 174 9.71 10.54 -7.45
CA LEU A 174 11.10 10.58 -6.97
C LEU A 174 11.62 12.00 -6.76
N GLY A 175 11.28 12.91 -7.68
CA GLY A 175 11.62 14.33 -7.55
C GLY A 175 11.01 14.95 -6.29
N GLN A 176 9.75 14.61 -5.98
CA GLN A 176 9.08 15.08 -4.76
C GLN A 176 9.69 14.47 -3.49
N LEU A 177 10.06 13.19 -3.52
CA LEU A 177 10.65 12.49 -2.37
C LEU A 177 12.07 12.96 -2.04
N SER A 178 12.83 13.41 -3.04
CA SER A 178 14.21 13.89 -2.87
C SER A 178 14.30 15.30 -2.27
N GLY A 179 13.16 16.02 -2.20
CA GLY A 179 13.06 17.37 -1.66
C GLY A 179 12.74 17.44 -0.16
N TYR A 180 12.66 16.28 0.53
CA TYR A 180 12.42 16.17 1.97
C TYR A 180 13.69 15.94 2.78
#